data_AF-T5AAM7-F1
#
_entry.id   AF-T5AAM7-F1
#
_cell.length_a   1.000
_cell.length_b   1.000
_cell.length_c   1.000
_cell.angle_alpha   90.00
_cell.angle_beta   90.00
_cell.angle_gamma   90.00
#
_symmetry.space_group_name_H-M   'P 1'
#
loop_
_entity.id
_entity.type
_entity.pdbx_description
1 polymer ?
#
loop_
_entity_poly.entity_id
_entity_poly.type
_entity_poly.pdbx_seq_one_letter_code
_entity_poly.pdbx_strand_id
1 'polypeptide(L)'
;MKCLAVLTAFAGSAAAAVLLDRREPLPQLGSRLIEGITRIADAAVPAGNDTTLRKRANFINDCNDQQQRLIQSALQGCFEKARGAAQEARSGTSRLMRDFFKNDDARTRQIVSDLFSKVAEECSTNNQGSTFITCVDNGGECGIFDAWTQIGGSRVLLCEKFFHNDPNYRSCGGLDNGALMLHEMTHALGATEDFQSYGLQKVGLLSAQENIRHADTYGLFANAVALSCSNQDLQTGGPPSGTRRPPPNDEIGGLEPPPPPPPTLNGAPTNTFQHGNKEQGDDNGQRQQTSFLDQFLEDIAGWM
;
A
#
# COMPACT_ATOMS: atom_id res chain seq x y z
N MET A 1 68.30 -34.80 -29.76
CA MET A 1 67.15 -34.37 -28.93
C MET A 1 66.77 -32.98 -29.43
N LYS A 2 65.74 -32.85 -30.27
CA LYS A 2 64.36 -32.37 -29.91
C LYS A 2 64.42 -31.01 -29.17
N CYS A 3 63.76 -29.92 -29.55
CA CYS A 3 62.70 -29.67 -30.53
C CYS A 3 62.71 -28.19 -30.93
N LEU A 4 62.32 -27.94 -32.17
CA LEU A 4 61.85 -26.67 -32.73
C LEU A 4 60.51 -26.28 -32.05
N ALA A 5 60.31 -25.01 -31.70
CA ALA A 5 58.96 -24.48 -31.44
C ALA A 5 58.83 -23.06 -31.99
N VAL A 6 57.85 -22.94 -32.87
CA VAL A 6 57.45 -21.79 -33.68
C VAL A 6 56.54 -20.86 -32.88
N LEU A 7 56.56 -19.58 -33.27
CA LEU A 7 55.65 -18.48 -32.95
C LEU A 7 54.23 -18.85 -32.49
N THR A 8 53.68 -18.03 -31.59
CA THR A 8 52.43 -17.29 -31.87
C THR A 8 52.20 -16.20 -30.83
N ALA A 9 52.06 -14.97 -31.31
CA ALA A 9 51.52 -13.84 -30.56
C ALA A 9 50.01 -14.02 -30.40
N PHE A 10 49.49 -13.91 -29.19
CA PHE A 10 48.07 -13.69 -28.94
C PHE A 10 47.88 -12.28 -28.40
N ALA A 11 47.52 -11.37 -29.31
CA ALA A 11 46.79 -10.16 -28.97
C ALA A 11 45.34 -10.58 -28.67
N GLY A 12 44.99 -10.68 -27.39
CA GLY A 12 43.62 -10.92 -26.95
C GLY A 12 42.95 -9.60 -26.60
N SER A 13 42.19 -9.05 -27.55
CA SER A 13 41.26 -7.93 -27.29
C SER A 13 40.23 -8.35 -26.24
N ALA A 14 40.25 -7.72 -25.08
CA ALA A 14 39.15 -7.78 -24.12
C ALA A 14 38.00 -6.88 -24.63
N ALA A 15 37.26 -7.38 -25.62
CA ALA A 15 35.92 -6.85 -25.89
C ALA A 15 35.01 -7.41 -24.79
N ALA A 16 34.85 -6.65 -23.70
CA ALA A 16 33.77 -6.87 -22.75
C ALA A 16 32.45 -6.73 -23.54
N ALA A 17 31.82 -7.86 -23.83
CA ALA A 17 30.47 -7.87 -24.36
C ALA A 17 29.55 -7.23 -23.31
N VAL A 18 29.20 -5.96 -23.51
CA VAL A 18 28.07 -5.33 -22.84
C VAL A 18 26.85 -6.12 -23.32
N LEU A 19 26.45 -7.11 -22.52
CA LEU A 19 25.11 -7.69 -22.60
C LEU A 19 24.14 -6.55 -22.29
N LEU A 20 23.67 -5.88 -23.34
CA LEU A 20 22.50 -5.02 -23.26
C LEU A 20 21.35 -5.91 -22.78
N ASP A 21 21.05 -5.82 -21.49
CA ASP A 21 19.88 -6.40 -20.85
C ASP A 21 18.66 -5.88 -21.63
N ARG A 22 18.18 -6.66 -22.60
CA ARG A 22 16.91 -6.41 -23.30
C ARG A 22 15.79 -6.69 -22.32
N ARG A 23 15.60 -5.79 -21.35
CA ARG A 23 14.44 -5.83 -20.46
C ARG A 23 13.19 -5.68 -21.33
N GLU A 24 12.27 -6.63 -21.18
CA GLU A 24 10.93 -6.53 -21.77
C GLU A 24 10.33 -5.14 -21.50
N PRO A 25 9.69 -4.51 -22.51
CA PRO A 25 9.07 -3.21 -22.34
C PRO A 25 8.04 -3.25 -21.19
N LEU A 26 7.97 -2.16 -20.43
CA LEU A 26 7.04 -2.07 -19.30
C LEU A 26 5.59 -2.16 -19.80
N PRO A 27 4.70 -2.92 -19.13
CA PRO A 27 3.27 -2.83 -19.37
C PRO A 27 2.82 -1.39 -19.12
N GLN A 28 1.99 -0.86 -20.01
CA GLN A 28 1.39 0.44 -19.80
C GLN A 28 0.24 0.30 -18.80
N LEU A 29 0.54 0.57 -17.52
CA LEU A 29 -0.45 0.69 -16.45
C LEU A 29 -1.58 1.63 -16.90
N GLY A 30 -2.84 1.20 -16.78
CA GLY A 30 -4.00 1.99 -17.17
C GLY A 30 -4.09 2.33 -18.67
N SER A 31 -3.38 1.61 -19.55
CA SER A 31 -3.48 1.82 -21.02
C SER A 31 -4.86 1.56 -21.60
N ARG A 32 -5.70 0.82 -20.89
CA ARG A 32 -7.09 0.48 -21.26
C ARG A 32 -8.02 0.71 -20.08
N LEU A 33 -7.76 1.77 -19.31
CA LEU A 33 -8.44 2.04 -18.05
C LEU A 33 -9.96 2.09 -18.25
N ILE A 34 -10.69 1.37 -17.41
CA ILE A 34 -12.15 1.48 -17.35
C ILE A 34 -12.52 2.85 -16.78
N GLU A 35 -13.54 3.48 -17.37
CA GLU A 35 -14.02 4.79 -16.95
C GLU A 35 -14.47 4.79 -15.48
N GLY A 36 -14.15 5.85 -14.75
CA GLY A 36 -14.55 6.03 -13.34
C GLY A 36 -13.72 5.25 -12.31
N ILE A 37 -12.68 4.53 -12.72
CA ILE A 37 -11.75 3.87 -11.78
C ILE A 37 -10.84 4.89 -11.08
N THR A 38 -10.28 5.84 -11.83
CA THR A 38 -9.46 6.90 -11.23
C THR A 38 -10.34 7.77 -10.35
N ARG A 39 -9.94 7.88 -9.08
CA ARG A 39 -10.47 8.85 -8.13
C ARG A 39 -9.37 9.85 -7.83
N ILE A 40 -9.71 11.13 -7.81
CA ILE A 40 -8.88 12.13 -7.14
C ILE A 40 -9.22 11.95 -5.66
N ALA A 41 -8.42 11.13 -4.99
CA ALA A 41 -8.77 10.67 -3.66
C ALA A 41 -8.38 11.70 -2.58
N ASP A 42 -7.42 12.56 -2.84
CA ASP A 42 -6.85 13.38 -1.79
C ASP A 42 -6.23 14.68 -2.30
N ALA A 43 -5.76 15.47 -1.34
CA ALA A 43 -4.84 16.55 -1.58
C ALA A 43 -3.76 16.59 -0.50
N ALA A 44 -2.50 16.66 -0.92
CA ALA A 44 -1.39 16.91 -0.02
C ALA A 44 -0.78 18.30 -0.20
N VAL A 45 -0.46 18.98 0.90
CA VAL A 45 0.25 20.27 0.86
C VAL A 45 1.49 20.25 1.75
N PRO A 46 2.55 20.99 1.39
CA PRO A 46 3.73 21.14 2.23
C PRO A 46 3.37 21.64 3.63
N ALA A 47 4.15 21.20 4.62
CA ALA A 47 4.02 21.66 5.99
C ALA A 47 4.00 23.21 6.10
N GLY A 48 2.89 23.76 6.58
CA GLY A 48 2.83 25.12 7.13
C GLY A 48 3.28 25.14 8.60
N ASN A 49 3.46 26.33 9.17
CA ASN A 49 3.80 26.54 10.59
C ASN A 49 2.64 26.18 11.55
N ASP A 50 2.10 24.96 11.50
CA ASP A 50 1.12 24.48 12.49
C ASP A 50 1.86 24.03 13.76
N THR A 51 1.93 24.93 14.73
CA THR A 51 2.57 24.71 16.04
C THR A 51 1.64 24.06 17.07
N THR A 52 0.46 23.57 16.68
CA THR A 52 -0.57 23.17 17.63
C THR A 52 -0.34 21.73 18.14
N LEU A 53 0.41 21.60 19.24
CA LEU A 53 0.59 20.35 19.98
C LEU A 53 -0.71 19.93 20.69
N ARG A 54 -1.65 19.32 19.97
CA ARG A 54 -2.82 18.65 20.56
C ARG A 54 -2.49 17.17 20.79
N LYS A 55 -2.95 16.61 21.90
CA LYS A 55 -2.71 15.19 22.23
C LYS A 55 -3.31 14.30 21.14
N ARG A 56 -2.50 13.41 20.57
CA ARG A 56 -2.84 12.57 19.39
C ARG A 56 -4.17 11.81 19.54
N ALA A 57 -4.43 11.24 20.72
CA ALA A 57 -5.67 10.53 21.02
C ALA A 57 -6.94 11.40 20.91
N ASN A 58 -6.82 12.73 21.02
CA ASN A 58 -7.98 13.62 20.97
C ASN A 58 -8.54 13.83 19.56
N PHE A 59 -7.77 13.53 18.51
CA PHE A 59 -8.20 13.77 17.13
C PHE A 59 -9.01 12.62 16.55
N ILE A 60 -8.88 11.39 17.03
CA ILE A 60 -9.79 10.31 16.58
C ILE A 60 -11.09 10.32 17.37
N ASN A 61 -11.03 10.82 18.61
CA ASN A 61 -12.22 11.07 19.40
C ASN A 61 -13.09 12.20 18.83
N ASP A 62 -12.62 12.95 17.81
CA ASP A 62 -13.45 13.90 17.07
C ASP A 62 -14.28 13.25 15.94
N CYS A 63 -14.03 11.96 15.67
CA CYS A 63 -14.83 11.12 14.79
C CYS A 63 -15.96 10.45 15.57
N ASN A 64 -17.13 10.29 14.96
CA ASN A 64 -18.23 9.52 15.56
C ASN A 64 -17.95 8.00 15.56
N ASP A 65 -18.71 7.23 16.35
CA ASP A 65 -18.49 5.79 16.54
C ASP A 65 -18.43 4.98 15.22
N GLN A 66 -19.22 5.36 14.21
CA GLN A 66 -19.20 4.69 12.91
C GLN A 66 -17.93 5.02 12.13
N GLN A 67 -17.54 6.30 12.10
CA GLN A 67 -16.28 6.74 11.49
C GLN A 67 -15.09 6.05 12.16
N GLN A 68 -15.06 5.98 13.49
CA GLN A 68 -13.98 5.30 14.23
C GLN A 68 -13.83 3.83 13.82
N ARG A 69 -14.93 3.08 13.66
CA ARG A 69 -14.89 1.68 13.18
C ARG A 69 -14.34 1.58 11.76
N LEU A 70 -14.73 2.50 10.87
CA LEU A 70 -14.21 2.54 9.49
C LEU A 70 -12.71 2.88 9.47
N ILE A 71 -12.25 3.80 10.31
CA ILE A 71 -10.83 4.15 10.46
C ILE A 71 -10.03 2.95 10.94
N GLN A 72 -10.50 2.24 11.97
CA GLN A 72 -9.82 1.04 12.47
C GLN A 72 -9.71 -0.04 11.38
N SER A 73 -10.78 -0.25 10.61
CA SER A 73 -10.76 -1.17 9.46
C SER A 73 -9.77 -0.73 8.38
N ALA A 74 -9.72 0.57 8.07
CA ALA A 74 -8.80 1.12 7.08
C ALA A 74 -7.33 1.02 7.54
N LEU A 75 -7.04 1.27 8.83
CA LEU A 75 -5.70 1.10 9.41
C LEU A 75 -5.24 -0.36 9.37
N GLN A 76 -6.13 -1.30 9.70
CA GLN A 76 -5.83 -2.72 9.57
C GLN A 76 -5.51 -3.09 8.11
N GLY A 77 -6.31 -2.61 7.16
CA GLY A 77 -6.07 -2.81 5.72
C GLY A 77 -4.76 -2.16 5.26
N CYS A 78 -4.45 -0.95 5.73
CA CYS A 78 -3.17 -0.28 5.49
C CYS A 78 -2.00 -1.12 5.98
N PHE A 79 -2.05 -1.59 7.23
CA PHE A 79 -1.01 -2.43 7.83
C PHE A 79 -0.73 -3.69 7.01
N GLU A 80 -1.78 -4.43 6.65
CA GLU A 80 -1.66 -5.67 5.89
C GLU A 80 -1.06 -5.43 4.49
N LYS A 81 -1.56 -4.42 3.78
CA LYS A 81 -1.08 -4.05 2.45
C LYS A 81 0.37 -3.54 2.49
N ALA A 82 0.70 -2.66 3.43
CA ALA A 82 2.05 -2.11 3.59
C ALA A 82 3.05 -3.22 3.90
N ARG A 83 2.72 -4.16 4.79
CA ARG A 83 3.58 -5.30 5.09
C ARG A 83 3.81 -6.20 3.87
N GLY A 84 2.75 -6.53 3.12
CA GLY A 84 2.86 -7.31 1.89
C GLY A 84 3.70 -6.60 0.83
N ALA A 85 3.49 -5.29 0.66
CA ALA A 85 4.22 -4.44 -0.25
C ALA A 85 5.71 -4.32 0.12
N ALA A 86 6.03 -4.19 1.41
CA ALA A 86 7.41 -4.18 1.90
C ALA A 86 8.15 -5.48 1.52
N GLN A 87 7.47 -6.63 1.70
CA GLN A 87 8.04 -7.93 1.33
C GLN A 87 8.25 -8.06 -0.19
N GLU A 88 7.27 -7.65 -0.99
CA GLU A 88 7.36 -7.66 -2.46
C GLU A 88 8.47 -6.73 -2.96
N ALA A 89 8.59 -5.52 -2.41
CA ALA A 89 9.65 -4.59 -2.77
C ALA A 89 11.03 -5.16 -2.44
N ARG A 90 11.20 -5.69 -1.22
CA ARG A 90 12.50 -6.18 -0.73
C ARG A 90 13.02 -7.40 -1.48
N SER A 91 12.15 -8.38 -1.76
CA SER A 91 12.57 -9.69 -2.27
C SER A 91 11.62 -10.32 -3.27
N GLY A 92 10.54 -9.63 -3.64
CA GLY A 92 9.56 -10.12 -4.59
C GLY A 92 10.13 -10.28 -6.00
N THR A 93 9.69 -11.35 -6.65
CA THR A 93 10.12 -11.71 -8.01
C THR A 93 9.12 -11.25 -9.07
N SER A 94 8.03 -10.57 -8.69
CA SER A 94 7.08 -10.03 -9.65
C SER A 94 7.70 -8.86 -10.43
N ARG A 95 7.03 -8.44 -11.50
CA ARG A 95 7.42 -7.24 -12.25
C ARG A 95 6.89 -5.95 -11.62
N LEU A 96 6.11 -6.00 -10.54
CA LEU A 96 5.40 -4.84 -10.00
C LEU A 96 6.35 -3.69 -9.62
N MET A 97 7.56 -3.98 -9.11
CA MET A 97 8.56 -2.93 -8.83
C MET A 97 8.91 -2.14 -10.09
N ARG A 98 9.17 -2.85 -11.20
CA ARG A 98 9.44 -2.23 -12.49
C ARG A 98 8.21 -1.53 -13.05
N ASP A 99 7.04 -2.11 -12.89
CA ASP A 99 5.82 -1.59 -13.50
C ASP A 99 5.37 -0.28 -12.82
N PHE A 100 5.48 -0.19 -11.49
CA PHE A 100 5.09 0.99 -10.70
C PHE A 100 6.23 2.00 -10.55
N PHE A 101 7.41 1.58 -10.10
CA PHE A 101 8.54 2.48 -9.80
C PHE A 101 9.48 2.70 -10.99
N LYS A 102 9.26 2.01 -12.12
CA LYS A 102 10.11 2.05 -13.33
C LYS A 102 11.57 1.65 -13.09
N ASN A 103 11.86 1.11 -11.90
CA ASN A 103 13.16 0.65 -11.47
C ASN A 103 12.99 -0.43 -10.39
N ASP A 104 13.91 -1.38 -10.34
CA ASP A 104 13.92 -2.52 -9.43
C ASP A 104 15.33 -2.88 -8.96
N ASP A 105 16.28 -1.95 -9.11
CA ASP A 105 17.61 -2.11 -8.53
C ASP A 105 17.56 -2.19 -6.98
N ALA A 106 18.67 -2.66 -6.40
CA ALA A 106 18.74 -2.90 -4.96
C ALA A 106 18.45 -1.64 -4.13
N ARG A 107 18.87 -0.46 -4.60
CA ARG A 107 18.65 0.81 -3.88
C ARG A 107 17.18 1.21 -3.92
N THR A 108 16.54 1.13 -5.09
CA THR A 108 15.11 1.42 -5.27
C THR A 108 14.26 0.48 -4.43
N ARG A 109 14.55 -0.82 -4.49
CA ARG A 109 13.88 -1.83 -3.66
C ARG A 109 13.99 -1.54 -2.17
N GLN A 110 15.17 -1.15 -1.71
CA GLN A 110 15.40 -0.79 -0.32
C GLN A 110 14.60 0.45 0.09
N ILE A 111 14.66 1.54 -0.67
CA ILE A 111 13.89 2.77 -0.40
C ILE A 111 12.40 2.45 -0.30
N VAL A 112 11.86 1.71 -1.27
CA VAL A 112 10.44 1.36 -1.31
C VAL A 112 10.06 0.44 -0.14
N SER A 113 10.85 -0.60 0.16
CA SER A 113 10.57 -1.51 1.26
C SER A 113 10.66 -0.84 2.63
N ASP A 114 11.59 0.10 2.80
CA ASP A 114 11.79 0.82 4.06
C ASP A 114 10.62 1.77 4.32
N LEU A 115 10.13 2.49 3.30
CA LEU A 115 8.94 3.34 3.47
C LEU A 115 7.69 2.49 3.79
N PHE A 116 7.46 1.39 3.09
CA PHE A 116 6.34 0.50 3.41
C PHE A 116 6.44 -0.09 4.82
N SER A 117 7.65 -0.40 5.30
CA SER A 117 7.86 -0.90 6.66
C SER A 117 7.49 0.16 7.71
N LYS A 118 7.87 1.43 7.48
CA LYS A 118 7.45 2.56 8.33
C LYS A 118 5.94 2.74 8.34
N VAL A 119 5.30 2.69 7.17
CA VAL A 119 3.84 2.80 7.06
C VAL A 119 3.14 1.63 7.77
N ALA A 120 3.66 0.41 7.65
CA ALA A 120 3.11 -0.74 8.37
C ALA A 120 3.22 -0.54 9.89
N GLU A 121 4.37 -0.09 10.39
CA GLU A 121 4.54 0.22 11.82
C GLU A 121 3.52 1.27 12.25
N GLU A 122 3.43 2.39 11.55
CA GLU A 122 2.50 3.48 11.86
C GLU A 122 1.04 3.00 11.89
N CYS A 123 0.59 2.28 10.86
CA CYS A 123 -0.78 1.76 10.76
C CYS A 123 -1.10 0.69 11.82
N SER A 124 -0.10 0.05 12.44
CA SER A 124 -0.30 -0.95 13.50
C SER A 124 -0.52 -0.36 14.90
N THR A 125 -0.16 0.91 15.11
CA THR A 125 -0.03 1.50 16.46
C THR A 125 -1.36 1.88 17.14
N ASN A 126 -2.53 1.51 16.60
CA ASN A 126 -3.84 1.94 17.12
C ASN A 126 -3.89 3.46 17.40
N ASN A 127 -3.28 4.27 16.53
CA ASN A 127 -3.20 5.74 16.63
C ASN A 127 -2.30 6.28 17.75
N GLN A 128 -1.32 5.48 18.17
CA GLN A 128 -0.26 5.90 19.08
C GLN A 128 1.04 6.26 18.35
N GLY A 129 1.05 6.17 17.02
CA GLY A 129 2.19 6.46 16.17
C GLY A 129 2.50 7.96 16.05
N SER A 130 3.38 8.27 15.11
CA SER A 130 3.86 9.63 14.84
C SER A 130 2.80 10.49 14.15
N THR A 131 1.84 9.88 13.46
CA THR A 131 0.70 10.50 12.79
C THR A 131 -0.53 10.53 13.70
N PHE A 132 -1.43 11.46 13.44
CA PHE A 132 -2.75 11.53 14.04
C PHE A 132 -3.81 11.76 12.97
N ILE A 133 -4.94 11.10 13.15
CA ILE A 133 -6.08 11.13 12.23
C ILE A 133 -7.18 11.99 12.84
N THR A 134 -7.79 12.88 12.05
CA THR A 134 -8.94 13.71 12.45
C THR A 134 -10.06 13.61 11.42
N CYS A 135 -11.30 13.76 11.87
CA CYS A 135 -12.50 13.87 11.05
C CYS A 135 -13.03 15.31 10.96
N VAL A 136 -12.40 16.27 11.66
CA VAL A 136 -12.87 17.65 11.72
C VAL A 136 -12.12 18.52 10.73
N ASP A 137 -12.84 18.94 9.69
CA ASP A 137 -12.42 19.95 8.73
C ASP A 137 -12.68 21.36 9.26
N ASN A 138 -11.69 21.95 9.93
CA ASN A 138 -11.82 23.31 10.50
C ASN A 138 -11.48 24.41 9.50
N GLY A 139 -10.74 24.11 8.43
CA GLY A 139 -10.22 25.07 7.45
C GLY A 139 -10.86 24.95 6.07
N GLY A 140 -11.78 24.01 5.86
CA GLY A 140 -12.38 23.74 4.55
C GLY A 140 -11.45 22.98 3.62
N GLU A 141 -10.44 22.29 4.15
CA GLU A 141 -9.43 21.58 3.38
C GLU A 141 -10.02 20.41 2.59
N CYS A 142 -11.15 19.84 3.05
CA CYS A 142 -11.71 18.66 2.41
C CYS A 142 -12.20 18.90 1.01
N GLY A 143 -12.76 20.08 0.70
CA GLY A 143 -13.25 20.41 -0.65
C GLY A 143 -13.99 19.25 -1.34
N ILE A 144 -13.34 18.62 -2.32
CA ILE A 144 -13.86 17.47 -3.08
C ILE A 144 -13.14 16.15 -2.81
N PHE A 145 -12.20 16.12 -1.86
CA PHE A 145 -11.28 15.02 -1.62
C PHE A 145 -11.84 14.01 -0.60
N ASP A 146 -11.33 12.77 -0.63
CA ASP A 146 -11.54 11.75 0.41
C ASP A 146 -10.64 12.00 1.63
N ALA A 147 -9.44 12.53 1.43
CA ALA A 147 -8.53 12.86 2.53
C ALA A 147 -7.64 14.06 2.20
N TRP A 148 -6.94 14.53 3.22
CA TRP A 148 -5.92 15.56 3.10
C TRP A 148 -4.79 15.27 4.08
N THR A 149 -3.54 15.43 3.64
CA THR A 149 -2.37 15.22 4.51
C THR A 149 -1.34 16.33 4.37
N GLN A 150 -0.75 16.69 5.50
CA GLN A 150 0.41 17.57 5.54
C GLN A 150 1.67 16.77 5.17
N ILE A 151 2.33 17.12 4.06
CA ILE A 151 3.55 16.44 3.59
C ILE A 151 4.67 16.60 4.62
N GLY A 152 5.27 15.47 5.03
CA GLY A 152 6.28 15.43 6.09
C GLY A 152 5.77 15.85 7.47
N GLY A 153 4.45 16.00 7.61
CA GLY A 153 3.77 16.35 8.85
C GLY A 153 3.21 15.12 9.55
N SER A 154 2.45 15.37 10.62
CA SER A 154 1.81 14.32 11.41
C SER A 154 0.29 14.29 11.30
N ARG A 155 -0.32 15.18 10.49
CA ARG A 155 -1.78 15.31 10.41
C ARG A 155 -2.33 14.67 9.14
N VAL A 156 -3.25 13.72 9.33
CA VAL A 156 -4.11 13.17 8.29
C VAL A 156 -5.56 13.56 8.61
N LEU A 157 -6.21 14.30 7.70
CA LEU A 157 -7.63 14.64 7.77
C LEU A 157 -8.39 13.67 6.86
N LEU A 158 -9.32 12.90 7.43
CA LEU A 158 -10.25 12.10 6.64
C LEU A 158 -11.53 12.88 6.42
N CYS A 159 -11.87 13.08 5.15
CA CYS A 159 -13.02 13.85 4.73
C CYS A 159 -14.26 12.97 4.62
N GLU A 160 -15.44 13.60 4.52
CA GLU A 160 -16.71 12.89 4.52
C GLU A 160 -16.81 11.82 3.42
N LYS A 161 -16.18 12.04 2.27
CA LYS A 161 -16.18 11.08 1.15
C LYS A 161 -15.47 9.77 1.48
N PHE A 162 -14.41 9.79 2.30
CA PHE A 162 -13.72 8.58 2.76
C PHE A 162 -14.68 7.59 3.43
N PHE A 163 -15.62 8.12 4.23
CA PHE A 163 -16.58 7.31 4.97
C PHE A 163 -17.76 6.80 4.13
N HIS A 164 -17.90 7.30 2.90
CA HIS A 164 -18.92 6.89 1.93
C HIS A 164 -18.40 5.94 0.85
N ASN A 165 -17.11 5.61 0.89
CA ASN A 165 -16.53 4.63 -0.02
C ASN A 165 -17.14 3.24 0.18
N ASP A 166 -17.30 2.50 -0.92
CA ASP A 166 -17.80 1.13 -0.87
C ASP A 166 -16.79 0.24 -0.14
N PRO A 167 -17.13 -0.35 1.02
CA PRO A 167 -16.21 -1.20 1.78
C PRO A 167 -15.83 -2.48 1.01
N ASN A 168 -16.62 -2.86 -0.01
CA ASN A 168 -16.35 -4.01 -0.89
C ASN A 168 -15.62 -3.61 -2.17
N TYR A 169 -15.18 -2.36 -2.31
CA TYR A 169 -14.43 -1.91 -3.47
C TYR A 169 -13.15 -2.75 -3.63
N ARG A 170 -13.01 -3.38 -4.80
CA ARG A 170 -11.87 -4.23 -5.18
C ARG A 170 -11.53 -3.98 -6.64
N SER A 171 -10.44 -3.25 -6.88
CA SER A 171 -9.98 -2.86 -8.21
C SER A 171 -8.45 -2.75 -8.20
N CYS A 172 -7.80 -3.25 -9.25
CA CYS A 172 -6.36 -3.19 -9.42
C CYS A 172 -5.84 -1.79 -9.81
N GLY A 173 -6.72 -0.88 -10.20
CA GLY A 173 -6.37 0.49 -10.59
C GLY A 173 -6.99 1.60 -9.74
N GLY A 174 -7.68 1.24 -8.67
CA GLY A 174 -8.16 2.19 -7.67
C GLY A 174 -7.68 1.86 -6.28
N LEU A 175 -8.05 2.71 -5.33
CA LEU A 175 -7.72 2.58 -3.91
C LEU A 175 -8.98 2.23 -3.12
N ASP A 176 -8.91 1.15 -2.34
CA ASP A 176 -9.85 0.96 -1.24
C ASP A 176 -9.42 1.81 -0.03
N ASN A 177 -10.24 1.90 1.02
CA ASN A 177 -9.93 2.74 2.17
C ASN A 177 -8.59 2.37 2.86
N GLY A 178 -8.17 1.11 2.81
CA GLY A 178 -6.87 0.70 3.37
C GLY A 178 -5.69 1.17 2.51
N ALA A 179 -5.83 1.09 1.18
CA ALA A 179 -4.84 1.60 0.25
C ALA A 179 -4.78 3.14 0.21
N LEU A 180 -5.93 3.80 0.37
CA LEU A 180 -6.02 5.25 0.53
C LEU A 180 -5.40 5.70 1.85
N MET A 181 -5.67 5.02 2.97
CA MET A 181 -4.97 5.30 4.22
C MET A 181 -3.45 5.12 4.07
N LEU A 182 -3.01 4.10 3.35
CA LEU A 182 -1.58 3.89 3.04
C LEU A 182 -1.00 5.07 2.24
N HIS A 183 -1.73 5.56 1.23
CA HIS A 183 -1.35 6.74 0.44
C HIS A 183 -1.10 7.95 1.35
N GLU A 184 -2.05 8.29 2.21
CA GLU A 184 -1.92 9.40 3.17
C GLU A 184 -0.70 9.25 4.09
N MET A 185 -0.47 8.02 4.58
CA MET A 185 0.69 7.74 5.45
C MET A 185 2.02 7.93 4.72
N THR A 186 2.06 7.76 3.40
CA THR A 186 3.29 8.02 2.63
C THR A 186 3.60 9.52 2.56
N HIS A 187 2.59 10.40 2.49
CA HIS A 187 2.82 11.84 2.59
C HIS A 187 3.43 12.20 3.93
N ALA A 188 2.86 11.69 5.02
CA ALA A 188 3.30 12.00 6.38
C ALA A 188 4.72 11.47 6.67
N LEU A 189 4.99 10.20 6.34
CA LEU A 189 6.22 9.50 6.76
C LEU A 189 7.34 9.54 5.73
N GLY A 190 6.99 9.67 4.45
CA GLY A 190 7.91 9.61 3.31
C GLY A 190 8.04 10.92 2.55
N ALA A 191 7.26 11.94 2.92
CA ALA A 191 7.18 13.21 2.20
C ALA A 191 6.94 13.02 0.69
N THR A 192 6.13 12.02 0.33
CA THR A 192 5.67 11.85 -1.06
C THR A 192 4.78 13.02 -1.46
N GLU A 193 4.62 13.22 -2.76
CA GLU A 193 3.81 14.25 -3.39
C GLU A 193 2.77 13.62 -4.32
N ASP A 194 1.75 14.39 -4.71
CA ASP A 194 0.76 13.94 -5.70
C ASP A 194 1.09 14.40 -7.12
N PHE A 195 1.91 15.44 -7.29
CA PHE A 195 2.14 16.11 -8.57
C PHE A 195 0.85 16.48 -9.35
N GLN A 196 -0.28 16.61 -8.67
CA GLN A 196 -1.62 16.75 -9.28
C GLN A 196 -1.93 15.62 -10.29
N SER A 197 -1.49 14.39 -10.00
CA SER A 197 -1.36 13.30 -10.97
C SER A 197 -1.90 11.96 -10.45
N TYR A 198 -3.23 11.81 -10.44
CA TYR A 198 -3.89 10.66 -9.80
C TYR A 198 -4.25 9.50 -10.75
N GLY A 199 -4.24 8.30 -10.20
CA GLY A 199 -4.72 7.05 -10.78
C GLY A 199 -3.68 6.25 -11.55
N LEU A 200 -4.03 4.99 -11.81
CA LEU A 200 -3.13 3.99 -12.39
C LEU A 200 -2.53 4.40 -13.74
N GLN A 201 -3.32 5.07 -14.59
CA GLN A 201 -2.82 5.56 -15.88
C GLN A 201 -1.73 6.62 -15.69
N LYS A 202 -1.89 7.52 -14.72
CA LYS A 202 -0.92 8.58 -14.44
C LYS A 202 0.38 8.02 -13.87
N VAL A 203 0.29 7.10 -12.90
CA VAL A 203 1.44 6.32 -12.40
C VAL A 203 2.16 5.57 -13.55
N GLY A 204 1.41 5.12 -14.55
CA GLY A 204 1.95 4.54 -15.78
C GLY A 204 2.87 5.48 -16.57
N LEU A 205 2.60 6.79 -16.55
CA LEU A 205 3.25 7.81 -17.36
C LEU A 205 4.39 8.55 -16.64
N LEU A 206 4.41 8.54 -15.31
CA LEU A 206 5.46 9.16 -14.51
C LEU A 206 6.82 8.47 -14.72
N SER A 207 7.90 9.25 -14.62
CA SER A 207 9.27 8.74 -14.64
C SER A 207 9.59 7.93 -13.36
N ALA A 208 10.74 7.25 -13.35
CA ALA A 208 11.21 6.56 -12.13
C ALA A 208 11.43 7.53 -10.95
N GLN A 209 11.96 8.72 -11.25
CA GLN A 209 12.27 9.74 -10.25
C GLN A 209 11.02 10.36 -9.63
N GLU A 210 9.94 10.49 -10.41
CA GLU A 210 8.65 10.95 -9.91
C GLU A 210 7.95 9.83 -9.14
N ASN A 211 7.89 8.62 -9.70
CA ASN A 211 7.16 7.51 -9.08
C ASN A 211 7.67 7.12 -7.70
N ILE A 212 8.97 7.19 -7.44
CA ILE A 212 9.53 6.91 -6.10
C ILE A 212 9.17 7.98 -5.07
N ARG A 213 8.70 9.16 -5.50
CA ARG A 213 8.23 10.24 -4.63
C ARG A 213 6.73 10.47 -4.73
N HIS A 214 5.98 9.59 -5.41
CA HIS A 214 4.57 9.81 -5.70
C HIS A 214 3.68 8.91 -4.84
N ALA A 215 2.75 9.49 -4.06
CA ALA A 215 1.98 8.75 -3.06
C ALA A 215 1.08 7.66 -3.67
N ASP A 216 0.42 7.99 -4.78
CA ASP A 216 -0.50 7.09 -5.48
C ASP A 216 0.23 5.85 -6.04
N THR A 217 1.53 5.99 -6.33
CA THR A 217 2.37 4.87 -6.78
C THR A 217 2.53 3.83 -5.66
N TYR A 218 2.71 4.27 -4.41
CA TYR A 218 2.79 3.38 -3.26
C TYR A 218 1.42 2.75 -2.93
N GLY A 219 0.35 3.56 -2.93
CA GLY A 219 -1.02 3.10 -2.69
C GLY A 219 -1.45 2.01 -3.69
N LEU A 220 -1.30 2.29 -4.98
CA LEU A 220 -1.68 1.35 -6.04
C LEU A 220 -0.76 0.13 -6.13
N PHE A 221 0.55 0.27 -5.88
CA PHE A 221 1.46 -0.88 -5.80
C PHE A 221 1.04 -1.82 -4.67
N ALA A 222 0.82 -1.30 -3.46
CA ALA A 222 0.43 -2.12 -2.32
C ALA A 222 -0.94 -2.78 -2.53
N ASN A 223 -1.87 -2.07 -3.16
CA ASN A 223 -3.17 -2.63 -3.51
C ASN A 223 -3.04 -3.76 -4.55
N ALA A 224 -2.21 -3.58 -5.58
CA ALA A 224 -1.95 -4.59 -6.60
C ALA A 224 -1.31 -5.86 -6.02
N VAL A 225 -0.38 -5.71 -5.08
CA VAL A 225 0.23 -6.83 -4.33
C VAL A 225 -0.83 -7.58 -3.54
N ALA A 226 -1.62 -6.86 -2.73
CA ALA A 226 -2.64 -7.49 -1.86
C ALA A 226 -3.74 -8.20 -2.65
N LEU A 227 -4.10 -7.70 -3.83
CA LEU A 227 -5.10 -8.31 -4.71
C LEU A 227 -4.53 -9.32 -5.70
N SER A 228 -3.20 -9.54 -5.70
CA SER A 228 -2.50 -10.41 -6.66
C SER A 228 -2.85 -10.08 -8.12
N CYS A 229 -2.88 -8.78 -8.44
CA CYS A 229 -3.25 -8.29 -9.76
C CYS A 229 -2.28 -8.77 -10.84
N SER A 230 -2.84 -9.23 -11.96
CA SER A 230 -2.05 -9.58 -13.14
C SER A 230 -1.72 -8.34 -13.98
N ASN A 231 -0.77 -8.46 -14.91
CA ASN A 231 -0.48 -7.41 -15.89
C ASN A 231 -1.71 -7.03 -16.72
N GLN A 232 -2.64 -7.97 -16.95
CA GLN A 232 -3.87 -7.69 -17.69
C GLN A 232 -4.85 -6.86 -16.86
N ASP A 233 -4.95 -7.14 -15.56
CA ASP A 233 -5.80 -6.36 -14.64
C ASP A 233 -5.27 -4.93 -14.49
N LEU A 234 -3.94 -4.77 -14.48
CA LEU A 234 -3.28 -3.47 -14.40
C LEU A 234 -3.36 -2.64 -15.70
N GLN A 235 -3.69 -3.24 -16.84
CA GLN A 235 -3.98 -2.46 -18.04
C GLN A 235 -5.36 -1.80 -17.96
N THR A 236 -6.34 -2.51 -17.39
CA THR A 236 -7.74 -2.03 -17.31
C THR A 236 -8.05 -1.33 -16.01
N GLY A 237 -7.26 -1.58 -14.95
CA GLY A 237 -7.54 -1.19 -13.58
C GLY A 237 -8.67 -1.98 -12.94
N GLY A 238 -9.30 -2.94 -13.64
CA GLY A 238 -10.50 -3.64 -13.18
C GLY A 238 -10.27 -4.53 -11.94
N PRO A 239 -11.30 -5.26 -11.49
CA PRO A 239 -11.15 -6.29 -10.47
C PRO A 239 -10.09 -7.34 -10.86
N PRO A 240 -9.39 -7.97 -9.90
CA PRO A 240 -8.36 -8.96 -10.20
C PRO A 240 -8.93 -10.19 -10.92
N SER A 241 -8.29 -10.61 -12.02
CA SER A 241 -8.65 -11.81 -12.79
C SER A 241 -8.23 -13.06 -12.01
N GLY A 242 -9.10 -13.55 -11.13
CA GLY A 242 -8.81 -14.71 -10.28
C GLY A 242 -9.78 -14.88 -9.11
N THR A 243 -10.45 -13.81 -8.69
CA THR A 243 -11.63 -13.90 -7.84
C THR A 243 -12.85 -14.10 -8.74
N ARG A 244 -13.48 -15.28 -8.72
CA ARG A 244 -14.76 -15.48 -9.43
C ARG A 244 -15.73 -14.38 -8.99
N ARG A 245 -16.17 -13.55 -9.94
CA ARG A 245 -17.38 -12.76 -9.80
C ARG A 245 -18.50 -13.74 -9.39
N PRO A 246 -19.23 -13.55 -8.27
CA PRO A 246 -20.52 -14.21 -8.13
C PRO A 246 -21.33 -13.75 -9.35
N PRO A 247 -21.88 -14.67 -10.17
CA PRO A 247 -22.61 -14.26 -11.36
C PRO A 247 -23.69 -13.26 -10.98
N PRO A 248 -23.95 -12.23 -11.82
CA PRO A 248 -25.07 -11.34 -11.58
C PRO A 248 -26.34 -12.19 -11.46
N ASN A 249 -27.06 -12.02 -10.35
CA ASN A 249 -28.38 -12.61 -10.17
C ASN A 249 -29.29 -12.05 -11.26
N ASP A 250 -29.54 -12.85 -12.29
CA ASP A 250 -30.75 -12.73 -13.10
C ASP A 250 -31.23 -14.12 -13.51
N GLU A 251 -32.56 -14.24 -13.45
CA GLU A 251 -33.43 -15.35 -13.85
C GLU A 251 -33.66 -16.49 -12.85
N ILE A 252 -34.79 -16.32 -12.15
CA ILE A 252 -35.62 -17.35 -11.54
C ILE A 252 -35.90 -18.45 -12.58
N GLY A 253 -35.19 -19.56 -12.47
CA GLY A 253 -35.47 -20.83 -13.16
C GLY A 253 -35.50 -21.94 -12.12
N GLY A 254 -36.70 -22.47 -11.85
CA GLY A 254 -36.98 -23.37 -10.74
C GLY A 254 -36.13 -24.63 -10.69
N LEU A 255 -35.63 -24.96 -9.50
CA LEU A 255 -35.21 -26.30 -9.12
C LEU A 255 -35.97 -26.66 -7.85
N GLU A 256 -36.73 -27.75 -7.91
CA GLU A 256 -37.51 -28.30 -6.81
C GLU A 256 -36.67 -28.50 -5.55
N PRO A 257 -37.24 -28.31 -4.35
CA PRO A 257 -36.52 -28.55 -3.10
C PRO A 257 -36.15 -30.03 -2.98
N PRO A 258 -34.96 -30.36 -2.44
CA PRO A 258 -34.53 -31.73 -2.24
C PRO A 258 -35.44 -32.46 -1.24
N PRO A 259 -35.62 -33.79 -1.38
CA PRO A 259 -36.45 -34.56 -0.46
C PRO A 259 -35.88 -34.53 0.97
N PRO A 260 -36.74 -34.57 2.00
CA PRO A 260 -36.31 -34.47 3.39
C PRO A 260 -35.44 -35.66 3.82
N PRO A 261 -34.49 -35.45 4.73
CA PRO A 261 -33.62 -36.52 5.22
C PRO A 261 -34.39 -37.55 6.06
N PRO A 262 -33.95 -38.83 6.06
CA PRO A 262 -34.57 -39.88 6.86
C PRO A 262 -34.40 -39.64 8.37
N PRO A 263 -35.31 -40.17 9.22
CA PRO A 263 -35.32 -39.90 10.65
C PRO A 263 -34.09 -40.51 11.36
N THR A 264 -33.43 -39.70 12.19
CA THR A 264 -32.30 -40.11 13.03
C THR A 264 -32.78 -40.90 14.26
N LEU A 265 -32.16 -42.07 14.48
CA LEU A 265 -32.30 -42.86 15.70
C LEU A 265 -31.48 -42.23 16.83
N ASN A 266 -32.14 -42.00 17.97
CA ASN A 266 -31.56 -41.49 19.22
C ASN A 266 -30.55 -42.45 19.86
N GLY A 267 -29.48 -41.93 20.49
CA GLY A 267 -28.70 -42.71 21.47
C GLY A 267 -27.34 -42.17 21.96
N ALA A 268 -27.37 -41.12 22.81
CA ALA A 268 -26.45 -40.86 23.95
C ALA A 268 -24.94 -40.54 23.72
N PRO A 269 -24.20 -40.06 24.75
CA PRO A 269 -24.43 -38.85 25.55
C PRO A 269 -23.23 -37.87 25.49
N THR A 270 -23.51 -36.60 25.77
CA THR A 270 -22.56 -35.48 25.87
C THR A 270 -21.76 -35.52 27.17
N ASN A 271 -20.45 -35.29 27.07
CA ASN A 271 -19.58 -35.10 28.23
C ASN A 271 -19.12 -33.63 28.28
N THR A 272 -19.52 -32.96 29.35
CA THR A 272 -19.21 -31.58 29.71
C THR A 272 -17.80 -31.50 30.29
N PHE A 273 -16.96 -30.60 29.80
CA PHE A 273 -15.77 -30.15 30.53
C PHE A 273 -15.69 -28.62 30.50
N GLN A 274 -15.83 -28.04 31.69
CA GLN A 274 -15.62 -26.62 32.00
C GLN A 274 -14.21 -26.41 32.61
N HIS A 275 -13.77 -25.16 32.48
CA HIS A 275 -12.84 -24.38 33.31
C HIS A 275 -11.33 -24.41 33.07
N GLY A 276 -10.79 -23.20 32.88
CA GLY A 276 -9.43 -22.83 33.25
C GLY A 276 -8.94 -21.50 32.70
N ASN A 277 -9.31 -20.37 33.32
CA ASN A 277 -8.64 -19.07 33.13
C ASN A 277 -7.25 -19.09 33.79
N LYS A 278 -6.25 -18.45 33.17
CA LYS A 278 -5.06 -17.94 33.85
C LYS A 278 -4.55 -16.67 33.16
N GLU A 279 -4.60 -15.57 33.92
CA GLU A 279 -3.90 -14.30 33.68
C GLU A 279 -2.50 -14.35 34.32
N GLN A 280 -1.53 -13.70 33.66
CA GLN A 280 -0.22 -13.19 34.16
C GLN A 280 0.47 -12.57 32.92
N GLY A 281 1.01 -11.35 32.87
CA GLY A 281 1.45 -10.37 33.87
C GLY A 281 2.83 -9.84 33.43
N ASP A 282 2.90 -8.52 33.16
CA ASP A 282 4.05 -7.57 33.08
C ASP A 282 5.32 -7.87 32.23
N ASP A 283 5.80 -6.87 31.46
CA ASP A 283 7.01 -6.12 31.84
C ASP A 283 7.24 -4.81 31.02
N ASN A 284 7.87 -3.87 31.70
CA ASN A 284 8.12 -2.47 31.38
C ASN A 284 9.52 -2.30 30.74
N GLY A 285 9.65 -1.47 29.69
CA GLY A 285 10.93 -1.27 29.01
C GLY A 285 11.04 0.06 28.28
N GLN A 286 11.36 1.13 29.02
CA GLN A 286 11.73 2.42 28.45
C GLN A 286 13.02 2.32 27.63
N ARG A 287 12.97 2.71 26.35
CA ARG A 287 14.17 2.96 25.53
C ARG A 287 14.12 4.38 24.96
N GLN A 288 15.20 5.11 25.23
CA GLN A 288 15.42 6.50 24.86
C GLN A 288 15.31 6.69 23.33
N GLN A 289 14.43 7.59 22.91
CA GLN A 289 14.38 8.10 21.53
C GLN A 289 15.26 9.34 21.42
N THR A 290 16.35 9.24 20.68
CA THR A 290 17.01 10.40 20.06
C THR A 290 16.33 10.66 18.71
N SER A 291 15.97 11.91 18.40
CA SER A 291 15.16 12.26 17.24
C SER A 291 15.91 12.05 15.92
N PHE A 292 15.43 11.08 15.14
CA PHE A 292 15.92 10.70 13.82
C PHE A 292 15.64 11.75 12.72
N LEU A 293 14.86 12.79 13.03
CA LEU A 293 14.61 13.94 12.14
C LEU A 293 15.91 14.62 11.67
N ASP A 294 16.94 14.64 12.52
CA ASP A 294 18.23 15.23 12.19
C ASP A 294 19.01 14.36 11.17
N GLN A 295 18.85 13.02 11.21
CA GLN A 295 19.57 12.13 10.30
C GLN A 295 18.98 12.14 8.87
N PHE A 296 17.67 12.32 8.75
CA PHE A 296 16.98 12.32 7.46
C PHE A 296 17.19 13.62 6.66
N LEU A 297 17.31 14.77 7.34
CA LEU A 297 17.58 16.05 6.68
C LEU A 297 19.03 16.15 6.17
N GLU A 298 20.00 15.54 6.86
CA GLU A 298 21.39 15.49 6.40
C GLU A 298 21.57 14.62 5.14
N ASP A 299 20.82 13.54 5.00
CA ASP A 299 20.88 12.66 3.82
C ASP A 299 20.25 13.29 2.55
N ILE A 300 19.32 14.25 2.73
CA ILE A 300 18.73 15.03 1.62
C ILE A 300 19.63 16.21 1.22
N ALA A 301 20.31 16.85 2.17
CA ALA A 301 21.20 17.99 1.90
C ALA A 301 22.46 17.60 1.09
N GLY A 302 22.82 16.32 1.03
CA GLY A 302 23.91 15.81 0.19
C GLY A 302 23.67 15.84 -1.32
N TRP A 303 22.53 16.38 -1.77
CA TRP A 303 22.12 16.49 -3.18
C TRP A 303 21.87 17.94 -3.65
N MET A 304 22.55 18.92 -3.04
CA MET A 304 22.76 20.27 -3.62
C MET A 304 24.23 20.49 -3.99
#